data_AF-A0A7K3Z182-F1
#
_entry.id   AF-A0A7K3Z182-F1
#
_cell.length_a   1.000
_cell.length_b   1.000
_cell.length_c   1.000
_cell.angle_alpha   90.00
_cell.angle_beta   90.00
_cell.angle_gamma   90.00
#
_symmetry.space_group_name_H-M   'P 1'
#
loop_
_entity.id
_entity.type
_entity.pdbx_description
1 polymer ?
#
loop_
_entity_poly.entity_id
_entity_poly.type
_entity_poly.pdbx_seq_one_letter_code
_entity_poly.pdbx_strand_id
1 'polypeptide(L)'
;MDKEKEIEKTYHLIKENCPHIRIDCLETVKQVEEYRQYWKPDKTNIVLLAESHVYTDQNDSKRKLNQCFIQKSLPGYPLNFVRFVYCLGYGEDELLNGEKGSRENAGTPQFWKIFASCIATNPDNPRYYRVLKSGTSCFAERLQNKISVLKEMKQNGIWLLDASIVGLYGNGAKNDLSACDRIIEICWNNYIEGIVEQAEPKFVIIIGKGVEKIVGHKLKIPFEVIDLPSAWLDASSLRRNFRRYTEICTAILNNQPPPPRTGTIQPAPKPPKTRLNQPLHQPSAPQKQTSSKLENILTEHGYKQTSKNGWVKSNRFVQVVNSLEYDFYVRVTWKEKWRNYHAIIFDYSAVNGPICVVPTGALFETNFVNEKRKTAAYANSGYWWTQKFPEDHELSQLVIKHKNRWDLL
;
A
#
# COMPACT_ATOMS: atom_id res chain seq x y z
N MET A 1 -25.52 -25.80 -14.17
CA MET A 1 -25.89 -25.80 -12.74
C MET A 1 -26.13 -24.36 -12.33
N ASP A 2 -27.08 -24.14 -11.44
CA ASP A 2 -27.48 -22.79 -11.02
C ASP A 2 -26.54 -22.28 -9.92
N LYS A 3 -25.65 -21.35 -10.25
CA LYS A 3 -24.62 -20.82 -9.33
C LYS A 3 -25.22 -20.19 -8.08
N GLU A 4 -26.44 -19.65 -8.19
CA GLU A 4 -27.14 -19.09 -7.03
C GLU A 4 -27.51 -20.18 -6.02
N LYS A 5 -27.87 -21.37 -6.48
CA LYS A 5 -28.14 -22.51 -5.57
C LYS A 5 -26.85 -23.05 -4.94
N GLU A 6 -25.73 -23.02 -5.65
CA GLU A 6 -24.44 -23.46 -5.13
C GLU A 6 -23.93 -22.53 -4.02
N ILE A 7 -24.05 -21.20 -4.20
CA ILE A 7 -23.64 -20.24 -3.16
C ILE A 7 -24.53 -20.33 -1.91
N GLU A 8 -25.85 -20.52 -2.08
CA GLU A 8 -26.78 -20.76 -0.97
C GLU A 8 -26.46 -22.04 -0.21
N LYS A 9 -26.28 -23.16 -0.93
CA LYS A 9 -25.89 -24.44 -0.33
C LYS A 9 -24.58 -24.31 0.45
N THR A 10 -23.58 -23.65 -0.13
CA THR A 10 -22.29 -23.43 0.51
C THR A 10 -22.44 -22.59 1.78
N TYR A 11 -23.26 -21.53 1.74
CA TYR A 11 -23.55 -20.71 2.92
C TYR A 11 -24.20 -21.51 4.06
N HIS A 12 -25.17 -22.38 3.75
CA HIS A 12 -25.80 -23.23 4.76
C HIS A 12 -24.82 -24.23 5.38
N LEU A 13 -23.96 -24.86 4.57
CA LEU A 13 -22.90 -25.75 5.06
C LEU A 13 -21.95 -25.03 6.02
N ILE A 14 -21.58 -23.77 5.73
CA ILE A 14 -20.77 -22.96 6.64
C ILE A 14 -21.49 -22.75 7.97
N LYS A 15 -22.77 -22.36 7.95
CA LYS A 15 -23.57 -22.12 9.16
C LYS A 15 -23.71 -23.38 10.02
N GLU A 16 -23.84 -24.55 9.40
CA GLU A 16 -23.92 -25.84 10.09
C GLU A 16 -22.60 -26.27 10.71
N ASN A 17 -21.48 -26.07 10.00
CA ASN A 17 -20.16 -26.55 10.43
C ASN A 17 -19.42 -25.54 11.33
N CYS A 18 -19.75 -24.26 11.26
CA CYS A 18 -19.10 -23.18 12.00
C CYS A 18 -20.13 -22.23 12.67
N PRO A 19 -21.09 -22.74 13.47
CA PRO A 19 -22.23 -21.96 13.96
C PRO A 19 -21.85 -20.82 14.92
N HIS A 20 -20.68 -20.92 15.57
CA HIS A 20 -20.16 -19.95 16.54
C HIS A 20 -19.43 -18.77 15.89
N ILE A 21 -19.08 -18.85 14.61
CA ILE A 21 -18.40 -17.77 13.90
C ILE A 21 -19.41 -16.76 13.38
N ARG A 22 -19.14 -15.49 13.66
CA ARG A 22 -19.90 -14.40 13.06
C ARG A 22 -19.45 -14.18 11.62
N ILE A 23 -20.34 -14.54 10.71
CA ILE A 23 -20.20 -14.40 9.26
C ILE A 23 -21.30 -13.47 8.73
N ASP A 24 -21.14 -12.99 7.50
CA ASP A 24 -22.16 -12.19 6.79
C ASP A 24 -23.52 -12.90 6.72
N CYS A 25 -24.60 -12.15 6.47
CA CYS A 25 -25.86 -12.76 6.07
C CYS A 25 -25.83 -13.19 4.59
N LEU A 26 -26.75 -14.07 4.19
CA LEU A 26 -26.80 -14.61 2.83
C LEU A 26 -26.97 -13.50 1.78
N GLU A 27 -27.77 -12.47 2.07
CA GLU A 27 -27.98 -11.34 1.18
C GLU A 27 -26.67 -10.57 0.90
N THR A 28 -25.84 -10.38 1.92
CA THR A 28 -24.51 -9.77 1.77
C THR A 28 -23.59 -10.66 0.93
N VAL A 29 -23.62 -11.98 1.14
CA VAL A 29 -22.85 -12.94 0.32
C VAL A 29 -23.22 -12.83 -1.16
N LYS A 30 -24.52 -12.79 -1.47
CA LYS A 30 -25.02 -12.58 -2.84
C LYS A 30 -24.58 -11.23 -3.41
N GLN A 31 -24.64 -10.16 -2.63
CA GLN A 31 -24.16 -8.83 -3.06
C GLN A 31 -22.66 -8.79 -3.34
N VAL A 32 -21.84 -9.45 -2.53
CA VAL A 32 -20.40 -9.59 -2.81
C VAL A 32 -20.17 -10.34 -4.12
N GLU A 33 -20.95 -11.38 -4.39
CA GLU A 33 -20.90 -12.11 -5.64
C GLU A 33 -21.32 -11.24 -6.85
N GLU A 34 -22.35 -10.39 -6.71
CA GLU A 34 -22.70 -9.41 -7.76
C GLU A 34 -21.51 -8.49 -8.10
N TYR A 35 -20.78 -7.99 -7.10
CA TYR A 35 -19.57 -7.20 -7.33
C TYR A 35 -18.47 -8.01 -8.01
N ARG A 36 -18.26 -9.28 -7.63
CA ARG A 36 -17.27 -10.16 -8.26
C ARG A 36 -17.60 -10.40 -9.72
N GLN A 37 -18.86 -10.70 -10.04
CA GLN A 37 -19.31 -10.94 -11.41
C GLN A 37 -19.27 -9.67 -12.26
N TYR A 38 -19.60 -8.50 -11.69
CA TYR A 38 -19.49 -7.23 -12.41
C TYR A 38 -18.07 -6.98 -12.93
N TRP A 39 -17.06 -7.21 -12.08
CA TRP A 39 -15.65 -7.01 -12.43
C TRP A 39 -14.98 -8.23 -13.06
N LYS A 40 -15.70 -9.35 -13.22
CA LYS A 40 -15.17 -10.53 -13.89
C LYS A 40 -14.79 -10.17 -15.34
N PRO A 41 -13.56 -10.48 -15.77
CA PRO A 41 -13.14 -10.34 -17.17
C PRO A 41 -13.86 -11.32 -18.09
N ASP A 42 -13.97 -10.97 -19.38
CA ASP A 42 -14.47 -11.90 -20.40
C ASP A 42 -13.52 -13.08 -20.59
N LYS A 43 -12.21 -12.83 -20.50
CA LYS A 43 -11.14 -13.84 -20.46
C LYS A 43 -10.27 -13.61 -19.24
N THR A 44 -10.21 -14.61 -18.36
CA THR A 44 -9.35 -14.54 -17.17
C THR A 44 -7.94 -14.99 -17.53
N ASN A 45 -6.97 -14.09 -17.38
CA ASN A 45 -5.54 -14.42 -17.47
C ASN A 45 -4.97 -14.75 -16.09
N ILE A 46 -5.36 -13.98 -15.06
CA ILE A 46 -4.79 -14.08 -13.71
C ILE A 46 -5.93 -14.02 -12.68
N VAL A 47 -5.93 -14.97 -11.74
CA VAL A 47 -6.74 -14.88 -10.52
C VAL A 47 -5.86 -14.42 -9.36
N LEU A 48 -6.24 -13.32 -8.71
CA LEU A 48 -5.75 -12.96 -7.39
C LEU A 48 -6.62 -13.70 -6.37
N LEU A 49 -6.07 -14.71 -5.69
CA LEU A 49 -6.80 -15.53 -4.73
C LEU A 49 -6.50 -15.06 -3.30
N ALA A 50 -7.40 -14.27 -2.72
CA ALA A 50 -7.32 -13.78 -1.34
C ALA A 50 -8.12 -14.66 -0.37
N GLU A 51 -8.07 -14.36 0.91
CA GLU A 51 -8.73 -15.16 1.96
C GLU A 51 -10.22 -14.88 2.06
N SER A 52 -10.58 -13.65 2.45
CA SER A 52 -11.95 -13.17 2.55
C SER A 52 -12.00 -11.65 2.44
N HIS A 53 -13.18 -11.12 2.12
CA HIS A 53 -13.49 -9.72 2.40
C HIS A 53 -13.71 -9.47 3.89
N VAL A 54 -13.91 -8.21 4.28
CA VAL A 54 -14.18 -7.83 5.66
C VAL A 54 -15.68 -8.03 5.94
N TYR A 55 -16.01 -8.64 7.07
CA TYR A 55 -17.39 -8.81 7.52
C TYR A 55 -18.19 -7.50 7.45
N THR A 56 -19.36 -7.56 6.80
CA THR A 56 -20.32 -6.47 6.66
C THR A 56 -21.46 -6.68 7.65
N ASP A 57 -21.69 -5.72 8.55
CA ASP A 57 -22.78 -5.82 9.51
C ASP A 57 -24.12 -5.31 8.95
N GLN A 58 -25.20 -5.54 9.70
CA GLN A 58 -26.56 -5.15 9.30
C GLN A 58 -26.78 -3.63 9.17
N ASN A 59 -25.94 -2.80 9.79
CA ASN A 59 -26.03 -1.35 9.63
C ASN A 59 -25.36 -0.93 8.32
N ASP A 60 -24.21 -1.54 8.02
CA ASP A 60 -23.55 -1.35 6.73
C ASP A 60 -24.43 -1.83 5.57
N SER A 61 -25.09 -2.99 5.69
CA SER A 61 -25.91 -3.57 4.61
C SER A 61 -27.13 -2.71 4.22
N LYS A 62 -27.56 -1.77 5.08
CA LYS A 62 -28.63 -0.80 4.80
C LYS A 62 -28.14 0.40 3.99
N ARG A 63 -26.83 0.65 3.97
CA ARG A 63 -26.24 1.78 3.25
C ARG A 63 -26.18 1.46 1.76
N LYS A 64 -26.31 2.51 0.95
CA LYS A 64 -26.24 2.42 -0.51
C LYS A 64 -25.25 3.42 -1.06
N LEU A 65 -24.64 3.07 -2.18
CA LEU A 65 -23.81 3.99 -2.94
C LEU A 65 -24.70 5.06 -3.57
N ASN A 66 -24.18 6.28 -3.61
CA ASN A 66 -24.83 7.40 -4.25
C ASN A 66 -24.79 7.20 -5.78
N GLN A 67 -25.97 6.89 -6.31
CA GLN A 67 -26.20 6.52 -7.70
C GLN A 67 -25.75 7.60 -8.69
N CYS A 68 -25.79 8.88 -8.32
CA CYS A 68 -25.38 10.00 -9.16
C CYS A 68 -23.90 9.93 -9.56
N PHE A 69 -23.03 9.39 -8.69
CA PHE A 69 -21.60 9.22 -8.99
C PHE A 69 -21.32 7.97 -9.83
N ILE A 70 -22.18 6.96 -9.76
CA ILE A 70 -21.95 5.63 -10.35
C ILE A 70 -22.53 5.50 -11.76
N GLN A 71 -23.82 5.80 -11.93
CA GLN A 71 -24.58 5.34 -13.11
C GLN A 71 -24.00 5.81 -14.44
N LYS A 72 -23.46 7.02 -14.50
CA LYS A 72 -22.87 7.56 -15.73
C LYS A 72 -21.56 6.87 -16.11
N SER A 73 -20.78 6.42 -15.13
CA SER A 73 -19.42 5.88 -15.34
C SER A 73 -19.39 4.35 -15.39
N LEU A 74 -20.36 3.70 -14.73
CA LEU A 74 -20.46 2.26 -14.50
C LEU A 74 -21.92 1.77 -14.60
N PRO A 75 -22.46 1.61 -15.82
CA PRO A 75 -23.78 1.01 -16.01
C PRO A 75 -23.84 -0.39 -15.41
N GLY A 76 -24.95 -0.74 -14.76
CA GLY A 76 -25.19 -2.06 -14.16
C GLY A 76 -24.38 -2.40 -12.90
N TYR A 77 -23.62 -1.44 -12.36
CA TYR A 77 -22.80 -1.66 -11.18
C TYR A 77 -23.65 -1.79 -9.90
N PRO A 78 -23.37 -2.75 -8.99
CA PRO A 78 -24.16 -2.93 -7.79
C PRO A 78 -24.11 -1.71 -6.86
N LEU A 79 -25.22 -1.42 -6.17
CA LEU A 79 -25.35 -0.19 -5.36
C LEU A 79 -25.39 -0.45 -3.85
N ASN A 80 -25.52 -1.69 -3.41
CA ASN A 80 -25.58 -2.00 -1.98
C ASN A 80 -24.19 -1.95 -1.36
N PHE A 81 -24.04 -1.32 -0.20
CA PHE A 81 -22.74 -1.23 0.45
C PHE A 81 -22.36 -2.56 1.11
N VAL A 82 -21.20 -3.07 0.73
CA VAL A 82 -20.51 -4.18 1.39
C VAL A 82 -19.04 -3.82 1.62
N ARG A 83 -18.42 -4.38 2.66
CA ARG A 83 -17.00 -4.17 2.98
C ARG A 83 -16.07 -5.06 2.16
N PHE A 84 -16.25 -4.98 0.85
CA PHE A 84 -15.48 -5.69 -0.15
C PHE A 84 -14.74 -4.69 -1.04
N VAL A 85 -13.51 -4.98 -1.45
CA VAL A 85 -12.68 -3.99 -2.18
C VAL A 85 -13.26 -3.59 -3.53
N TYR A 86 -14.03 -4.47 -4.18
CA TYR A 86 -14.74 -4.13 -5.41
C TYR A 86 -15.94 -3.21 -5.22
N CYS A 87 -16.43 -3.07 -3.98
CA CYS A 87 -17.39 -2.04 -3.62
C CYS A 87 -16.66 -0.70 -3.47
N LEU A 88 -16.78 0.20 -4.45
CA LEU A 88 -16.15 1.53 -4.46
C LEU A 88 -16.49 2.41 -3.23
N GLY A 89 -17.62 2.15 -2.56
CA GLY A 89 -17.98 2.82 -1.31
C GLY A 89 -17.11 2.39 -0.12
N TYR A 90 -16.42 1.25 -0.22
CA TYR A 90 -15.53 0.76 0.83
C TYR A 90 -14.24 1.57 0.88
N GLY A 91 -14.06 2.33 1.98
CA GLY A 91 -13.03 3.35 2.14
C GLY A 91 -13.44 4.76 1.70
N GLU A 92 -14.62 4.95 1.11
CA GLU A 92 -15.08 6.22 0.52
C GLU A 92 -16.45 6.65 1.08
N ASP A 93 -16.46 7.19 2.29
CA ASP A 93 -17.71 7.64 2.94
C ASP A 93 -18.49 8.69 2.13
N GLU A 94 -17.80 9.52 1.33
CA GLU A 94 -18.42 10.52 0.44
C GLU A 94 -19.29 9.89 -0.67
N LEU A 95 -19.08 8.60 -0.98
CA LEU A 95 -19.87 7.86 -1.95
C LEU A 95 -21.10 7.20 -1.33
N LEU A 96 -21.27 7.23 -0.01
CA LEU A 96 -22.30 6.48 0.69
C LEU A 96 -23.44 7.40 1.15
N ASN A 97 -24.67 6.96 0.88
CA ASN A 97 -25.87 7.56 1.42
C ASN A 97 -26.25 6.91 2.77
N GLY A 98 -26.99 7.66 3.59
CA GLY A 98 -27.52 7.19 4.88
C GLY A 98 -26.58 7.45 6.05
N GLU A 99 -27.03 7.04 7.25
CA GLU A 99 -26.29 7.23 8.48
C GLU A 99 -24.99 6.42 8.49
N LYS A 100 -23.97 6.96 9.16
CA LYS A 100 -22.68 6.29 9.31
C LYS A 100 -22.87 5.02 10.15
N GLY A 101 -22.34 3.90 9.65
CA GLY A 101 -22.35 2.63 10.38
C GLY A 101 -21.55 2.72 11.69
N SER A 102 -21.72 1.73 12.56
CA SER A 102 -21.04 1.66 13.87
C SER A 102 -19.52 1.45 13.76
N ARG A 103 -19.03 0.96 12.61
CA ARG A 103 -17.61 0.71 12.36
C ARG A 103 -17.05 1.71 11.34
N GLU A 104 -15.83 2.17 11.59
CA GLU A 104 -15.12 3.05 10.66
C GLU A 104 -14.96 2.40 9.27
N ASN A 105 -15.21 3.18 8.23
CA ASN A 105 -15.07 2.74 6.83
C ASN A 105 -13.65 3.07 6.30
N ALA A 106 -12.63 2.46 6.91
CA ALA A 106 -11.24 2.70 6.54
C ALA A 106 -10.85 2.12 5.17
N GLY A 107 -11.65 1.18 4.64
CA GLY A 107 -11.32 0.42 3.44
C GLY A 107 -10.13 -0.52 3.64
N THR A 108 -9.59 -1.03 2.53
CA THR A 108 -8.37 -1.85 2.50
C THR A 108 -7.32 -1.23 1.55
N PRO A 109 -6.62 -0.17 1.96
CA PRO A 109 -5.60 0.51 1.14
C PRO A 109 -4.58 -0.43 0.51
N GLN A 110 -4.25 -1.53 1.20
CA GLN A 110 -3.31 -2.54 0.74
C GLN A 110 -3.77 -3.26 -0.53
N PHE A 111 -5.06 -3.56 -0.69
CA PHE A 111 -5.57 -4.19 -1.90
C PHE A 111 -5.56 -3.22 -3.08
N TRP A 112 -5.84 -1.94 -2.85
CA TRP A 112 -5.68 -0.91 -3.88
C TRP A 112 -4.24 -0.79 -4.38
N LYS A 113 -3.24 -0.98 -3.50
CA LYS A 113 -1.83 -1.06 -3.91
C LYS A 113 -1.54 -2.30 -4.74
N ILE A 114 -2.09 -3.46 -4.37
CA ILE A 114 -1.99 -4.70 -5.16
C ILE A 114 -2.57 -4.49 -6.56
N PHE A 115 -3.80 -3.96 -6.64
CA PHE A 115 -4.49 -3.72 -7.91
C PHE A 115 -3.70 -2.80 -8.83
N ALA A 116 -3.22 -1.67 -8.32
CA ALA A 116 -2.39 -0.76 -9.07
C ALA A 116 -1.05 -1.39 -9.51
N SER A 117 -0.46 -2.27 -8.69
CA SER A 117 0.75 -3.01 -9.06
C SER A 117 0.49 -4.05 -10.16
N CYS A 118 -0.68 -4.69 -10.17
CA CYS A 118 -1.03 -5.68 -11.18
C CYS A 118 -1.18 -5.10 -12.59
N ILE A 119 -1.50 -3.81 -12.70
CA ILE A 119 -1.65 -3.10 -13.99
C ILE A 119 -0.45 -2.21 -14.31
N ALA A 120 0.55 -2.15 -13.44
CA ALA A 120 1.70 -1.29 -13.64
C ALA A 120 2.56 -1.79 -14.81
N THR A 121 3.05 -0.87 -15.64
CA THR A 121 4.05 -1.17 -16.66
C THR A 121 5.48 -1.05 -16.12
N ASN A 122 5.66 -0.33 -15.01
CA ASN A 122 6.94 -0.19 -14.32
C ASN A 122 6.81 -0.71 -12.88
N PRO A 123 7.51 -1.81 -12.53
CA PRO A 123 7.52 -2.36 -11.17
C PRO A 123 8.01 -1.39 -10.09
N ASP A 124 8.83 -0.41 -10.45
CA ASP A 124 9.34 0.61 -9.54
C ASP A 124 8.40 1.82 -9.42
N ASN A 125 7.35 1.91 -10.25
CA ASN A 125 6.33 2.96 -10.17
C ASN A 125 4.91 2.44 -10.48
N PRO A 126 4.28 1.71 -9.54
CA PRO A 126 2.93 1.20 -9.72
C PRO A 126 1.82 2.24 -9.55
N ARG A 127 2.16 3.51 -9.29
CA ARG A 127 1.22 4.65 -9.19
C ARG A 127 0.03 4.47 -8.22
N TYR A 128 0.17 3.63 -7.19
CA TYR A 128 -0.92 3.36 -6.23
C TYR A 128 -1.35 4.59 -5.42
N TYR A 129 -0.58 5.66 -5.35
CA TYR A 129 -0.96 6.91 -4.66
C TYR A 129 -2.24 7.53 -5.18
N ARG A 130 -2.50 7.39 -6.49
CA ARG A 130 -3.66 7.97 -7.17
C ARG A 130 -4.98 7.46 -6.62
N VAL A 131 -4.98 6.27 -6.02
CA VAL A 131 -6.18 5.62 -5.46
C VAL A 131 -6.29 5.75 -3.94
N LEU A 132 -5.32 6.39 -3.27
CA LEU A 132 -5.28 6.53 -1.81
C LEU A 132 -5.57 7.97 -1.38
N LYS A 133 -6.28 8.14 -0.26
CA LYS A 133 -6.58 9.48 0.32
C LYS A 133 -5.31 10.29 0.62
N SER A 134 -4.22 9.63 0.98
CA SER A 134 -2.93 10.28 1.28
C SER A 134 -2.22 10.83 0.03
N GLY A 135 -2.50 10.27 -1.15
CA GLY A 135 -1.93 10.69 -2.43
C GLY A 135 -2.85 11.58 -3.25
N THR A 136 -4.17 11.33 -3.18
CA THR A 136 -5.20 12.09 -3.89
C THR A 136 -6.33 12.42 -2.91
N SER A 137 -6.36 13.65 -2.39
CA SER A 137 -7.36 14.10 -1.42
C SER A 137 -8.73 14.35 -2.06
N CYS A 138 -8.77 14.83 -3.31
CA CYS A 138 -10.01 15.04 -4.06
C CYS A 138 -10.75 13.71 -4.27
N PHE A 139 -11.96 13.59 -3.73
CA PHE A 139 -12.76 12.38 -3.82
C PHE A 139 -13.13 12.01 -5.25
N ALA A 140 -13.62 12.97 -6.06
CA ALA A 140 -14.01 12.71 -7.44
C ALA A 140 -12.83 12.16 -8.26
N GLU A 141 -11.65 12.75 -8.11
CA GLU A 141 -10.43 12.28 -8.78
C GLU A 141 -10.02 10.87 -8.31
N ARG A 142 -10.01 10.64 -6.99
CA ARG A 142 -9.66 9.35 -6.41
C ARG A 142 -10.63 8.24 -6.83
N LEU A 143 -11.93 8.54 -6.88
CA LEU A 143 -12.96 7.62 -7.37
C LEU A 143 -12.71 7.27 -8.84
N GLN A 144 -12.43 8.24 -9.70
CA GLN A 144 -12.11 7.98 -11.11
C GLN A 144 -10.82 7.17 -11.26
N ASN A 145 -9.79 7.43 -10.45
CA ASN A 145 -8.57 6.64 -10.44
C ASN A 145 -8.87 5.17 -10.06
N LYS A 146 -9.70 4.93 -9.04
CA LYS A 146 -10.12 3.57 -8.63
C LYS A 146 -10.90 2.86 -9.72
N ILE A 147 -11.84 3.56 -10.38
CA ILE A 147 -12.60 3.02 -11.51
C ILE A 147 -11.67 2.64 -12.67
N SER A 148 -10.69 3.51 -13.00
CA SER A 148 -9.71 3.25 -14.05
C SER A 148 -8.90 1.98 -13.76
N VAL A 149 -8.42 1.82 -12.52
CA VAL A 149 -7.68 0.63 -12.09
C VAL A 149 -8.52 -0.63 -12.29
N LEU A 150 -9.79 -0.64 -11.85
CA LEU A 150 -10.65 -1.81 -11.98
C LEU A 150 -11.01 -2.12 -13.44
N LYS A 151 -11.23 -1.09 -14.28
CA LYS A 151 -11.44 -1.28 -15.72
C LYS A 151 -10.21 -1.89 -16.40
N GLU A 152 -9.02 -1.42 -16.06
CA GLU A 152 -7.77 -1.93 -16.62
C GLU A 152 -7.47 -3.36 -16.14
N MET A 153 -7.72 -3.67 -14.87
CA MET A 153 -7.68 -5.05 -14.38
C MET A 153 -8.62 -5.95 -15.18
N LYS A 154 -9.87 -5.53 -15.37
CA LYS A 154 -10.86 -6.28 -16.15
C LYS A 154 -10.42 -6.48 -17.60
N GLN A 155 -9.92 -5.43 -18.26
CA GLN A 155 -9.40 -5.49 -19.63
C GLN A 155 -8.20 -6.44 -19.76
N ASN A 156 -7.30 -6.43 -18.78
CA ASN A 156 -6.13 -7.31 -18.74
C ASN A 156 -6.45 -8.74 -18.28
N GLY A 157 -7.71 -9.07 -17.98
CA GLY A 157 -8.06 -10.42 -17.53
C GLY A 157 -7.61 -10.72 -16.10
N ILE A 158 -7.47 -9.72 -15.24
CA ILE A 158 -7.05 -9.87 -13.85
C ILE A 158 -8.28 -9.79 -12.95
N TRP A 159 -8.53 -10.85 -12.18
CA TRP A 159 -9.74 -10.98 -11.37
C TRP A 159 -9.40 -11.30 -9.92
N LEU A 160 -9.96 -10.57 -8.96
CA LEU A 160 -9.89 -10.88 -7.54
C LEU A 160 -11.03 -11.83 -7.18
N LEU A 161 -10.65 -12.93 -6.53
CA LEU A 161 -11.53 -13.89 -5.92
C LEU A 161 -11.07 -14.12 -4.48
N ASP A 162 -11.97 -14.14 -3.51
CA ASP A 162 -11.62 -14.63 -2.18
C ASP A 162 -12.01 -16.10 -2.06
N ALA A 163 -11.17 -16.87 -1.37
CA ALA A 163 -11.34 -18.29 -1.10
C ALA A 163 -12.52 -18.56 -0.14
N SER A 164 -12.97 -17.55 0.60
CA SER A 164 -14.23 -17.54 1.34
C SER A 164 -15.31 -16.74 0.60
N ILE A 165 -16.55 -17.24 0.60
CA ILE A 165 -17.74 -16.50 0.13
C ILE A 165 -18.30 -15.56 1.20
N VAL A 166 -17.91 -15.76 2.47
CA VAL A 166 -18.34 -14.94 3.61
C VAL A 166 -17.19 -14.08 4.13
N GLY A 167 -17.53 -12.89 4.63
CA GLY A 167 -16.60 -12.00 5.29
C GLY A 167 -16.25 -12.53 6.67
N LEU A 168 -14.96 -12.60 6.96
CA LEU A 168 -14.43 -13.03 8.25
C LEU A 168 -14.11 -11.81 9.14
N TYR A 169 -13.73 -12.07 10.39
CA TYR A 169 -13.24 -11.06 11.34
C TYR A 169 -14.28 -10.04 11.85
N GLY A 170 -15.57 -10.42 11.90
CA GLY A 170 -16.66 -9.55 12.35
C GLY A 170 -16.57 -9.05 13.80
N ASN A 171 -15.90 -9.80 14.68
CA ASN A 171 -15.76 -9.48 16.11
C ASN A 171 -14.35 -9.02 16.51
N GLY A 172 -13.46 -8.74 15.55
CA GLY A 172 -12.06 -8.39 15.82
C GLY A 172 -11.19 -9.53 16.36
N ALA A 173 -11.80 -10.66 16.74
CA ALA A 173 -11.11 -11.87 17.14
C ALA A 173 -10.61 -12.63 15.90
N LYS A 174 -9.29 -12.67 15.71
CA LYS A 174 -8.58 -13.68 14.89
C LYS A 174 -8.58 -15.07 15.56
N ASN A 175 -9.41 -15.28 16.57
CA ASN A 175 -9.13 -16.24 17.64
C ASN A 175 -9.51 -17.68 17.30
N ASP A 176 -10.22 -17.92 16.18
CA ASP A 176 -10.48 -19.27 15.71
C ASP A 176 -10.02 -19.46 14.26
N LEU A 177 -8.69 -19.60 14.12
CA LEU A 177 -8.06 -19.93 12.84
C LEU A 177 -8.55 -21.27 12.29
N SER A 178 -8.92 -22.22 13.16
CA SER A 178 -9.40 -23.53 12.70
C SER A 178 -10.75 -23.42 12.00
N ALA A 179 -11.67 -22.59 12.52
CA ALA A 179 -12.94 -22.34 11.86
C ALA A 179 -12.76 -21.52 10.57
N CYS A 180 -11.83 -20.57 10.52
CA CYS A 180 -11.52 -19.85 9.27
C CYS A 180 -10.97 -20.80 8.20
N ASP A 181 -10.03 -21.69 8.56
CA ASP A 181 -9.49 -22.71 7.68
C ASP A 181 -10.62 -23.63 7.16
N ARG A 182 -11.54 -24.04 8.04
CA ARG A 182 -12.69 -24.88 7.70
C ARG A 182 -13.67 -24.18 6.76
N ILE A 183 -13.94 -22.90 6.96
CA ILE A 183 -14.81 -22.11 6.07
C ILE A 183 -14.21 -22.06 4.66
N ILE A 184 -12.91 -21.78 4.56
CA ILE A 184 -12.20 -21.74 3.26
C ILE A 184 -12.27 -23.12 2.58
N GLU A 185 -12.08 -24.20 3.33
CA GLU A 185 -12.19 -25.56 2.79
C GLU A 185 -13.60 -25.85 2.26
N ILE A 186 -14.66 -25.50 3.00
CA ILE A 186 -16.05 -25.66 2.57
C ILE A 186 -16.31 -24.85 1.31
N CYS A 187 -15.87 -23.59 1.28
CA CYS A 187 -16.04 -22.71 0.12
C CYS A 187 -15.32 -23.24 -1.11
N TRP A 188 -14.08 -23.73 -0.95
CA TRP A 188 -13.30 -24.32 -2.03
C TRP A 188 -14.05 -25.49 -2.67
N ASN A 189 -14.39 -26.48 -1.85
CA ASN A 189 -14.94 -27.76 -2.33
C ASN A 189 -16.37 -27.63 -2.91
N ASN A 190 -17.12 -26.56 -2.60
CA ASN A 190 -18.53 -26.45 -2.99
C ASN A 190 -18.81 -25.31 -3.98
N TYR A 191 -17.91 -24.34 -4.14
CA TYR A 191 -18.15 -23.18 -5.01
C TYR A 191 -16.88 -22.67 -5.70
N ILE A 192 -15.85 -22.32 -4.93
CA ILE A 192 -14.70 -21.58 -5.45
C ILE A 192 -13.86 -22.39 -6.44
N GLU A 193 -13.68 -23.69 -6.23
CA GLU A 193 -12.92 -24.55 -7.14
C GLU A 193 -13.55 -24.54 -8.55
N GLY A 194 -14.86 -24.78 -8.65
CA GLY A 194 -15.58 -24.77 -9.93
C GLY A 194 -15.54 -23.40 -10.61
N ILE A 195 -15.54 -22.31 -9.85
CA ILE A 195 -15.39 -20.94 -10.39
C ILE A 195 -13.99 -20.73 -10.98
N VAL A 196 -12.94 -21.19 -10.30
CA VAL A 196 -11.55 -21.09 -10.78
C VAL A 196 -11.33 -21.99 -11.99
N GLU A 197 -11.81 -23.25 -11.96
CA GLU A 197 -11.71 -24.19 -13.08
C GLU A 197 -12.42 -23.64 -14.32
N GLN A 198 -13.65 -23.12 -14.17
CA GLN A 198 -14.39 -22.52 -15.29
C GLN A 198 -13.72 -21.24 -15.83
N ALA A 199 -13.03 -20.48 -14.98
CA ALA A 199 -12.35 -19.27 -15.39
C ALA A 199 -11.07 -19.55 -16.23
N GLU A 200 -10.53 -20.77 -16.14
CA GLU A 200 -9.31 -21.23 -16.84
C GLU A 200 -8.17 -20.20 -16.81
N PRO A 201 -7.80 -19.62 -15.65
CA PRO A 201 -6.73 -18.63 -15.61
C PRO A 201 -5.39 -19.27 -16.00
N LYS A 202 -4.53 -18.48 -16.64
CA LYS A 202 -3.15 -18.90 -16.95
C LYS A 202 -2.30 -19.00 -15.69
N PHE A 203 -2.63 -18.21 -14.66
CA PHE A 203 -1.86 -18.13 -13.43
C PHE A 203 -2.72 -17.73 -12.24
N VAL A 204 -2.37 -18.21 -11.05
CA VAL A 204 -2.99 -17.80 -9.79
C VAL A 204 -1.95 -17.12 -8.89
N ILE A 205 -2.26 -15.94 -8.37
CA ILE A 205 -1.47 -15.31 -7.31
C ILE A 205 -2.21 -15.49 -6.00
N ILE A 206 -1.70 -16.36 -5.13
CA ILE A 206 -2.28 -16.58 -3.80
C ILE A 206 -1.78 -15.48 -2.86
N ILE A 207 -2.71 -14.75 -2.25
CA ILE A 207 -2.41 -13.64 -1.34
C ILE A 207 -2.47 -14.15 0.10
N GLY A 208 -1.32 -14.57 0.61
CA GLY A 208 -1.13 -15.06 1.98
C GLY A 208 -0.99 -16.57 2.12
N LYS A 209 -0.10 -16.98 3.03
CA LYS A 209 0.20 -18.40 3.31
C LYS A 209 -0.96 -19.18 3.93
N GLY A 210 -1.88 -18.51 4.62
CA GLY A 210 -3.07 -19.17 5.18
C GLY A 210 -3.95 -19.79 4.09
N VAL A 211 -4.16 -19.06 3.00
CA VAL A 211 -4.89 -19.55 1.83
C VAL A 211 -4.12 -20.70 1.17
N GLU A 212 -2.83 -20.51 0.89
CA GLU A 212 -2.01 -21.54 0.22
C GLU A 212 -1.98 -22.86 1.00
N LYS A 213 -1.85 -22.83 2.33
CA LYS A 213 -1.90 -24.04 3.18
C LYS A 213 -3.13 -24.91 2.86
N ILE A 214 -4.28 -24.29 2.58
CA ILE A 214 -5.57 -24.97 2.41
C ILE A 214 -5.81 -25.38 0.95
N VAL A 215 -5.49 -24.50 0.00
CA VAL A 215 -5.90 -24.68 -1.42
C VAL A 215 -4.72 -24.93 -2.36
N GLY A 216 -3.49 -24.64 -1.96
CA GLY A 216 -2.30 -24.72 -2.82
C GLY A 216 -2.07 -26.12 -3.38
N HIS A 217 -2.25 -27.16 -2.56
CA HIS A 217 -2.12 -28.56 -2.99
C HIS A 217 -3.28 -29.04 -3.87
N LYS A 218 -4.39 -28.28 -3.94
CA LYS A 218 -5.57 -28.59 -4.77
C LYS A 218 -5.51 -27.88 -6.13
N LEU A 219 -4.73 -26.81 -6.25
CA LEU A 219 -4.59 -26.05 -7.48
C LEU A 219 -3.80 -26.82 -8.54
N LYS A 220 -4.45 -27.05 -9.69
CA LYS A 220 -3.83 -27.64 -10.89
C LYS A 220 -3.22 -26.58 -11.83
N ILE A 221 -3.40 -25.31 -11.49
CA ILE A 221 -2.98 -24.15 -12.29
C ILE A 221 -1.66 -23.61 -11.72
N PRO A 222 -0.70 -23.17 -12.55
CA PRO A 222 0.51 -22.53 -12.06
C PRO A 222 0.21 -21.37 -11.11
N PHE A 223 0.91 -21.33 -9.98
CA PHE A 223 0.67 -20.30 -8.97
C PHE A 223 1.94 -19.83 -8.25
N GLU A 224 1.85 -18.65 -7.64
CA GLU A 224 2.83 -18.15 -6.69
C GLU A 224 2.15 -17.55 -5.46
N VAL A 225 2.77 -17.75 -4.29
CA VAL A 225 2.32 -17.16 -3.02
C VAL A 225 3.06 -15.87 -2.74
N ILE A 226 2.31 -14.79 -2.55
CA ILE A 226 2.81 -13.51 -2.07
C ILE A 226 2.23 -13.26 -0.69
N ASP A 227 3.09 -12.95 0.29
CA ASP A 227 2.66 -12.70 1.67
C ASP A 227 1.64 -11.56 1.74
N LEU A 228 0.64 -11.70 2.62
CA LEU A 228 -0.36 -10.69 2.88
C LEU A 228 0.31 -9.35 3.25
N PRO A 229 -0.16 -8.22 2.71
CA PRO A 229 0.40 -6.90 3.06
C PRO A 229 0.30 -6.54 4.55
N SER A 230 -0.57 -7.22 5.31
CA SER A 230 -0.77 -7.05 6.75
C SER A 230 0.07 -7.98 7.62
N ALA A 231 0.88 -8.87 7.01
CA ALA A 231 1.91 -9.58 7.75
C ALA A 231 2.92 -8.57 8.32
N TRP A 232 3.57 -8.88 9.44
CA TRP A 232 4.63 -8.06 10.06
C TRP A 232 5.87 -8.02 9.16
N LEU A 233 5.75 -7.38 8.00
CA LEU A 233 6.77 -7.22 6.99
C LEU A 233 7.40 -5.84 7.12
N ASP A 234 8.71 -5.78 6.95
CA ASP A 234 9.39 -4.51 6.79
C ASP A 234 9.03 -3.85 5.44
N ALA A 235 9.28 -2.54 5.32
CA ALA A 235 8.95 -1.78 4.13
C ALA A 235 9.65 -2.28 2.84
N SER A 236 10.84 -2.87 2.95
CA SER A 236 11.56 -3.43 1.80
C SER A 236 10.91 -4.71 1.29
N SER A 237 10.45 -5.57 2.21
CA SER A 237 9.71 -6.78 1.91
C SER A 237 8.34 -6.45 1.28
N LEU A 238 7.64 -5.44 1.80
CA LEU A 238 6.38 -4.98 1.21
C LEU A 238 6.56 -4.41 -0.20
N ARG A 239 7.61 -3.61 -0.44
CA ARG A 239 7.96 -3.13 -1.79
C ARG A 239 8.27 -4.26 -2.74
N ARG A 240 9.02 -5.28 -2.28
CA ARG A 240 9.31 -6.47 -3.07
C ARG A 240 8.05 -7.22 -3.47
N ASN A 241 7.06 -7.30 -2.57
CA ASN A 241 5.77 -7.91 -2.89
C ASN A 241 5.04 -7.13 -3.99
N PHE A 242 4.94 -5.79 -3.89
CA PHE A 242 4.31 -4.97 -4.93
C PHE A 242 5.03 -5.05 -6.29
N ARG A 243 6.36 -4.99 -6.27
CA ARG A 243 7.17 -5.24 -7.46
C ARG A 243 6.86 -6.61 -8.07
N ARG A 244 6.74 -7.63 -7.22
CA ARG A 244 6.47 -9.00 -7.65
C ARG A 244 5.12 -9.16 -8.34
N TYR A 245 4.06 -8.50 -7.86
CA TYR A 245 2.77 -8.46 -8.58
C TYR A 245 2.95 -7.92 -10.01
N THR A 246 3.71 -6.83 -10.16
CA THR A 246 3.96 -6.22 -11.47
C THR A 246 4.72 -7.18 -12.40
N GLU A 247 5.77 -7.82 -11.90
CA GLU A 247 6.59 -8.78 -12.67
C GLU A 247 5.78 -9.99 -13.15
N ILE A 248 4.99 -10.59 -12.26
CA ILE A 248 4.13 -11.74 -12.61
C ILE A 248 3.09 -11.32 -13.65
N CYS A 249 2.35 -10.23 -13.38
CA CYS A 249 1.31 -9.77 -14.29
C CYS A 249 1.87 -9.43 -15.67
N THR A 250 2.97 -8.69 -15.74
CA THR A 250 3.64 -8.36 -17.02
C THR A 250 4.04 -9.62 -17.80
N ALA A 251 4.66 -10.59 -17.13
CA ALA A 251 5.09 -11.83 -17.79
C ALA A 251 3.89 -12.63 -18.33
N ILE A 252 2.87 -12.87 -17.51
CA ILE A 252 1.70 -13.68 -17.90
C ILE A 252 0.89 -13.01 -19.02
N LEU A 253 0.73 -11.68 -18.98
CA LEU A 253 0.05 -10.93 -20.05
C LEU A 253 0.82 -10.99 -21.38
N ASN A 254 2.15 -11.09 -21.32
CA ASN A 254 3.02 -11.29 -22.47
C ASN A 254 3.21 -12.76 -22.87
N ASN A 255 2.45 -13.70 -22.28
CA ASN A 255 2.58 -15.15 -22.47
C ASN A 255 3.98 -15.70 -22.17
N GLN A 256 4.64 -15.14 -21.16
CA GLN A 256 5.94 -15.56 -20.66
C GLN A 256 5.80 -16.19 -19.26
N PRO A 257 6.68 -17.14 -18.88
CA PRO A 257 6.72 -17.60 -17.50
C PRO A 257 7.12 -16.45 -16.57
N PRO A 258 6.62 -16.40 -15.33
CA PRO A 258 7.06 -15.40 -14.36
C PRO A 258 8.58 -15.47 -14.16
N PRO A 259 9.28 -14.33 -14.10
CA PRO A 259 10.72 -14.35 -13.85
C PRO A 259 11.01 -14.99 -12.49
N PRO A 260 12.16 -15.66 -12.30
CA PRO A 260 12.48 -16.26 -11.01
C PRO A 260 12.52 -15.20 -9.92
N ARG A 261 12.14 -15.59 -8.69
CA ARG A 261 12.25 -14.71 -7.53
C ARG A 261 13.72 -14.34 -7.36
N THR A 262 14.08 -13.09 -7.62
CA THR A 262 15.45 -12.62 -7.41
C THR A 262 15.81 -12.83 -5.94
N GLY A 263 16.87 -13.60 -5.71
CA GLY A 263 17.29 -14.04 -4.38
C GLY A 263 17.48 -12.87 -3.43
N THR A 264 17.13 -13.10 -2.17
CA THR A 264 17.53 -12.30 -1.01
C THR A 264 18.88 -11.60 -1.21
N ILE A 265 18.88 -10.27 -1.24
CA ILE A 265 20.08 -9.53 -0.82
C ILE A 265 20.36 -10.03 0.59
N GLN A 266 21.44 -10.79 0.77
CA GLN A 266 21.84 -11.30 2.07
C GLN A 266 21.91 -10.10 3.04
N PRO A 267 21.29 -10.19 4.24
CA PRO A 267 21.62 -9.23 5.27
C PRO A 267 23.13 -9.32 5.53
N ALA A 268 23.80 -8.17 5.53
CA ALA A 268 25.23 -8.09 5.83
C ALA A 268 25.56 -8.93 7.08
N PRO A 269 26.68 -9.68 7.08
CA PRO A 269 27.03 -10.54 8.20
C PRO A 269 27.12 -9.72 9.48
N LYS A 270 26.42 -10.17 10.53
CA LYS A 270 26.54 -9.57 11.87
C LYS A 270 28.01 -9.69 12.31
N PRO A 271 28.61 -8.64 12.88
CA PRO A 271 29.97 -8.73 13.39
C PRO A 271 30.06 -9.79 14.50
N PRO A 272 31.23 -10.43 14.67
CA PRO A 272 31.38 -11.52 15.64
C PRO A 272 31.13 -11.00 17.05
N LYS A 273 30.37 -11.77 17.84
CA LYS A 273 30.22 -11.53 19.28
C LYS A 273 31.53 -11.89 19.98
N THR A 274 32.37 -10.92 20.28
CA THR A 274 33.49 -11.09 21.21
C THR A 274 32.93 -11.19 22.63
N ARG A 275 33.11 -12.35 23.27
CA ARG A 275 32.96 -12.53 24.72
C ARG A 275 34.13 -11.83 25.41
N LEU A 276 33.86 -10.98 26.38
CA LEU A 276 34.78 -10.67 27.47
C LEU A 276 33.97 -10.52 28.77
N ASN A 277 34.42 -11.24 29.79
CA ASN A 277 33.85 -11.33 31.13
C ASN A 277 34.40 -10.21 32.04
N GLN A 278 33.47 -9.62 32.82
CA GLN A 278 33.60 -9.06 34.19
C GLN A 278 34.42 -7.76 34.46
N PRO A 279 34.19 -7.05 35.61
CA PRO A 279 33.07 -7.09 36.58
C PRO A 279 32.42 -5.70 36.88
N LEU A 280 31.37 -5.75 37.71
CA LEU A 280 30.51 -4.66 38.18
C LEU A 280 31.26 -3.47 38.83
N HIS A 281 30.89 -2.25 38.42
CA HIS A 281 30.66 -1.12 39.32
C HIS A 281 29.53 -0.23 38.76
N GLN A 282 28.54 0.07 39.60
CA GLN A 282 27.57 1.15 39.45
C GLN A 282 27.90 2.24 40.51
N PRO A 283 27.36 3.48 40.44
CA PRO A 283 26.47 4.06 39.42
C PRO A 283 26.91 5.46 38.93
N SER A 284 26.58 5.82 37.69
CA SER A 284 26.26 7.22 37.35
C SER A 284 25.25 7.25 36.19
N ALA A 285 24.42 8.30 36.22
CA ALA A 285 23.15 8.49 35.53
C ALA A 285 23.17 8.31 33.99
N PRO A 286 22.00 8.10 33.35
CA PRO A 286 21.94 7.61 31.98
C PRO A 286 22.18 8.73 30.96
N GLN A 287 23.35 8.71 30.30
CA GLN A 287 23.51 9.30 28.97
C GLN A 287 23.38 8.20 27.92
N LYS A 288 22.15 7.92 27.48
CA LYS A 288 21.89 7.24 26.21
C LYS A 288 21.72 8.29 25.13
N GLN A 289 22.76 8.49 24.32
CA GLN A 289 22.63 9.18 23.03
C GLN A 289 23.11 8.20 21.96
N THR A 290 22.22 7.30 21.53
CA THR A 290 22.38 6.58 20.28
C THR A 290 22.20 7.59 19.15
N SER A 291 23.32 8.08 18.61
CA SER A 291 23.35 9.01 17.49
C SER A 291 22.73 8.37 16.23
N SER A 292 21.92 9.13 15.49
CA SER A 292 21.26 8.64 14.28
C SER A 292 22.27 8.42 13.14
N LYS A 293 21.96 7.54 12.18
CA LYS A 293 22.88 7.19 11.06
C LYS A 293 23.43 8.42 10.31
N LEU A 294 22.64 9.48 10.17
CA LEU A 294 23.03 10.75 9.52
C LEU A 294 24.07 11.53 10.35
N GLU A 295 23.89 11.58 11.66
CA GLU A 295 24.79 12.30 12.57
C GLU A 295 26.19 11.67 12.58
N ASN A 296 26.28 10.34 12.52
CA ASN A 296 27.55 9.64 12.37
C ASN A 296 28.25 10.02 11.06
N ILE A 297 27.52 10.02 9.93
CA ILE A 297 28.06 10.41 8.62
C ILE A 297 28.59 11.85 8.65
N LEU A 298 27.82 12.77 9.22
CA LEU A 298 28.23 14.18 9.32
C LEU A 298 29.50 14.33 10.17
N THR A 299 29.58 13.60 11.29
CA THR A 299 30.74 13.59 12.17
C THR A 299 31.98 13.02 11.47
N GLU A 300 31.83 11.90 10.73
CA GLU A 300 32.89 11.31 9.91
C GLU A 300 33.39 12.27 8.83
N HIS A 301 32.50 13.09 8.26
CA HIS A 301 32.87 14.13 7.30
C HIS A 301 33.44 15.39 7.96
N GLY A 302 33.60 15.42 9.30
CA GLY A 302 34.22 16.51 10.05
C GLY A 302 33.27 17.67 10.39
N TYR A 303 31.95 17.47 10.29
CA TYR A 303 30.96 18.45 10.74
C TYR A 303 30.74 18.35 12.25
N LYS A 304 30.54 19.51 12.89
CA LYS A 304 30.16 19.63 14.30
C LYS A 304 28.72 20.14 14.41
N GLN A 305 27.92 19.53 15.28
CA GLN A 305 26.55 19.96 15.52
C GLN A 305 26.54 21.31 16.27
N THR A 306 25.80 22.30 15.76
CA THR A 306 25.64 23.63 16.36
C THR A 306 24.25 23.86 16.94
N SER A 307 23.26 23.11 16.45
CA SER A 307 21.90 23.07 16.99
C SER A 307 21.25 21.73 16.66
N LYS A 308 20.03 21.48 17.14
CA LYS A 308 19.28 20.23 16.90
C LYS A 308 19.39 19.74 15.45
N ASN A 309 19.29 20.65 14.48
CA ASN A 309 19.30 20.32 13.05
C ASN A 309 20.42 21.03 12.26
N GLY A 310 21.30 21.77 12.93
CA GLY A 310 22.33 22.60 12.27
C GLY A 310 23.72 22.05 12.52
N TRP A 311 24.55 22.05 11.48
CA TRP A 311 25.90 21.49 11.51
C TRP A 311 26.88 22.41 10.78
N VAL A 312 28.14 22.42 11.20
CA VAL A 312 29.18 23.27 10.60
C VAL A 312 30.51 22.55 10.45
N LYS A 313 31.19 22.77 9.33
CA LYS A 313 32.59 22.39 9.08
C LYS A 313 33.32 23.59 8.50
N SER A 314 34.29 24.13 9.24
CA SER A 314 34.93 25.41 8.90
C SER A 314 33.88 26.50 8.67
N ASN A 315 33.73 27.01 7.44
CA ASN A 315 32.72 28.02 7.08
C ASN A 315 31.51 27.43 6.34
N ARG A 316 31.40 26.10 6.25
CA ARG A 316 30.28 25.41 5.57
C ARG A 316 29.20 25.04 6.57
N PHE A 317 28.10 25.77 6.56
CA PHE A 317 26.92 25.46 7.35
C PHE A 317 25.99 24.52 6.58
N VAL A 318 25.47 23.48 7.21
CA VAL A 318 24.43 22.63 6.62
C VAL A 318 23.23 22.52 7.56
N GLN A 319 22.05 22.47 6.97
CA GLN A 319 20.78 22.36 7.68
C GLN A 319 20.11 21.03 7.37
N VAL A 320 19.90 20.21 8.39
CA VAL A 320 19.10 18.98 8.27
C VAL A 320 17.62 19.33 8.37
N VAL A 321 16.81 18.75 7.49
CA VAL A 321 15.36 18.84 7.51
C VAL A 321 14.81 17.42 7.43
N ASN A 322 14.12 17.00 8.48
CA ASN A 322 13.37 15.75 8.46
C ASN A 322 12.14 15.93 7.57
N SER A 323 12.11 15.18 6.48
CA SER A 323 11.04 15.24 5.50
C SER A 323 10.24 13.95 5.56
N LEU A 324 8.91 14.10 5.53
CA LEU A 324 7.98 13.00 5.81
C LEU A 324 7.37 12.42 4.52
N GLU A 325 7.84 12.82 3.35
CA GLU A 325 7.29 12.37 2.07
C GLU A 325 8.39 12.27 1.01
N TYR A 326 8.64 11.04 0.54
CA TYR A 326 9.55 10.71 -0.57
C TYR A 326 9.02 9.46 -1.28
N ASP A 327 8.16 9.68 -2.28
CA ASP A 327 7.67 8.64 -3.20
C ASP A 327 7.07 9.36 -4.43
N PHE A 328 5.82 9.83 -4.32
CA PHE A 328 5.07 10.50 -5.40
C PHE A 328 5.17 12.03 -5.39
N TYR A 329 5.51 12.55 -4.22
CA TYR A 329 5.81 13.95 -4.01
C TYR A 329 7.09 14.05 -3.21
N VAL A 330 7.89 15.05 -3.54
CA VAL A 330 9.03 15.46 -2.72
C VAL A 330 8.57 16.64 -1.88
N ARG A 331 8.54 16.48 -0.55
CA ARG A 331 8.37 17.64 0.32
C ARG A 331 9.68 18.41 0.36
N VAL A 332 9.64 19.67 -0.06
CA VAL A 332 10.77 20.59 -0.04
C VAL A 332 10.47 21.71 0.95
N THR A 333 11.46 22.01 1.80
CA THR A 333 11.36 23.02 2.85
C THR A 333 12.60 23.90 2.84
N TRP A 334 12.42 25.22 2.89
CA TRP A 334 13.53 26.17 3.00
C TRP A 334 13.16 27.40 3.82
N LYS A 335 14.16 28.07 4.36
CA LYS A 335 14.05 29.37 5.03
C LYS A 335 15.03 30.34 4.42
N GLU A 336 14.67 31.61 4.30
CA GLU A 336 15.53 32.62 3.68
C GLU A 336 16.91 32.72 4.35
N LYS A 337 16.96 32.57 5.68
CA LYS A 337 18.23 32.55 6.43
C LYS A 337 19.20 31.42 6.06
N TRP A 338 18.72 30.38 5.37
CA TRP A 338 19.55 29.26 4.91
C TRP A 338 20.11 29.50 3.51
N ARG A 339 19.77 30.61 2.83
CA ARG A 339 20.20 30.89 1.45
C ARG A 339 21.71 30.77 1.26
N ASN A 340 22.49 31.27 2.22
CA ASN A 340 23.95 31.29 2.17
C ASN A 340 24.59 30.10 2.90
N TYR A 341 23.82 29.07 3.26
CA TYR A 341 24.40 27.84 3.81
C TYR A 341 25.11 27.09 2.68
N HIS A 342 25.90 26.08 3.02
CA HIS A 342 26.53 25.22 2.03
C HIS A 342 25.49 24.29 1.38
N ALA A 343 24.63 23.66 2.19
CA ALA A 343 23.58 22.77 1.72
C ALA A 343 22.41 22.63 2.71
N ILE A 344 21.26 22.21 2.19
CA ILE A 344 20.16 21.64 2.97
C ILE A 344 20.17 20.13 2.76
N ILE A 345 20.16 19.39 3.86
CA ILE A 345 20.08 17.93 3.87
C ILE A 345 18.64 17.55 4.14
N PHE A 346 17.95 17.07 3.11
CA PHE A 346 16.61 16.52 3.26
C PHE A 346 16.73 15.05 3.68
N ASP A 347 16.40 14.78 4.93
CA ASP A 347 16.41 13.45 5.50
C ASP A 347 15.00 12.83 5.37
N TYR A 348 14.83 11.96 4.38
CA TYR A 348 13.60 11.22 4.16
C TYR A 348 13.62 9.83 4.82
N SER A 349 14.61 9.53 5.67
CA SER A 349 14.78 8.21 6.29
C SER A 349 13.59 7.80 7.16
N ALA A 350 12.89 8.78 7.77
CA ALA A 350 11.66 8.56 8.55
C ALA A 350 10.53 7.91 7.73
N VAL A 351 10.57 8.04 6.40
CA VAL A 351 9.65 7.39 5.46
C VAL A 351 10.34 6.41 4.53
N ASN A 352 11.51 5.90 4.94
CA ASN A 352 12.37 5.02 4.15
C ASN A 352 12.81 5.60 2.79
N GLY A 353 12.79 6.93 2.66
CA GLY A 353 13.41 7.65 1.57
C GLY A 353 14.91 7.83 1.78
N PRO A 354 15.63 8.32 0.78
CA PRO A 354 17.05 8.59 0.88
C PRO A 354 17.34 9.87 1.66
N ILE A 355 18.62 10.16 1.81
CA ILE A 355 19.08 11.45 2.28
C ILE A 355 19.60 12.21 1.06
N CYS A 356 19.06 13.41 0.83
CA CYS A 356 19.43 14.24 -0.32
C CYS A 356 20.20 15.46 0.17
N VAL A 357 21.43 15.64 -0.30
CA VAL A 357 22.29 16.79 0.04
C VAL A 357 22.19 17.82 -1.07
N VAL A 358 21.37 18.86 -0.87
CA VAL A 358 21.06 19.84 -1.91
C VAL A 358 21.82 21.14 -1.65
N PRO A 359 22.74 21.56 -2.53
CA PRO A 359 23.40 22.86 -2.42
C PRO A 359 22.37 23.99 -2.41
N THR A 360 22.50 24.93 -1.47
CA THR A 360 21.49 26.00 -1.37
C THR A 360 21.54 26.95 -2.55
N GLY A 361 22.72 27.19 -3.14
CA GLY A 361 22.86 27.95 -4.39
C GLY A 361 21.93 27.39 -5.49
N ALA A 362 21.99 26.08 -5.72
CA ALA A 362 21.14 25.42 -6.71
C ALA A 362 19.64 25.49 -6.36
N LEU A 363 19.28 25.39 -5.07
CA LEU A 363 17.88 25.47 -4.64
C LEU A 363 17.30 26.88 -4.77
N PHE A 364 18.06 27.90 -4.38
CA PHE A 364 17.58 29.29 -4.36
C PHE A 364 17.64 29.96 -5.74
N GLU A 365 18.30 29.35 -6.71
CA GLU A 365 18.33 29.81 -8.10
C GLU A 365 17.19 29.24 -8.96
N THR A 366 16.38 28.30 -8.45
CA THR A 366 15.27 27.75 -9.23
C THR A 366 14.19 28.80 -9.50
N ASN A 367 13.48 28.65 -10.62
CA ASN A 367 12.44 29.60 -11.03
C ASN A 367 11.34 29.66 -9.97
N PHE A 368 10.91 28.52 -9.45
CA PHE A 368 9.88 28.45 -8.42
C PHE A 368 10.28 29.21 -7.17
N VAL A 369 11.50 29.01 -6.65
CA VAL A 369 11.93 29.68 -5.40
C VAL A 369 12.08 31.18 -5.64
N ASN A 370 12.62 31.60 -6.78
CA ASN A 370 12.74 33.01 -7.15
C ASN A 370 11.39 33.71 -7.25
N GLU A 371 10.41 33.10 -7.93
CA GLU A 371 9.05 33.66 -8.01
C GLU A 371 8.34 33.62 -6.66
N LYS A 372 8.49 32.53 -5.91
CA LYS A 372 7.83 32.40 -4.61
C LYS A 372 8.32 33.46 -3.62
N ARG A 373 9.60 33.81 -3.65
CA ARG A 373 10.22 34.84 -2.79
C ARG A 373 9.63 36.23 -3.01
N LYS A 374 9.04 36.51 -4.17
CA LYS A 374 8.37 37.78 -4.48
C LYS A 374 6.94 37.86 -3.95
N THR A 375 6.37 36.75 -3.46
CA THR A 375 4.96 36.69 -3.05
C THR A 375 4.73 37.21 -1.64
N ALA A 376 3.62 37.91 -1.41
CA ALA A 376 3.19 38.33 -0.07
C ALA A 376 3.00 37.13 0.88
N ALA A 377 2.56 35.98 0.35
CA ALA A 377 2.42 34.74 1.13
C ALA A 377 3.76 34.28 1.73
N TYR A 378 4.88 34.45 1.03
CA TYR A 378 6.20 34.10 1.56
C TYR A 378 6.66 35.08 2.64
N ALA A 379 6.45 36.38 2.45
CA ALA A 379 6.73 37.38 3.49
C ALA A 379 5.90 37.11 4.77
N ASN A 380 4.59 36.86 4.61
CA ASN A 380 3.66 36.58 5.70
C ASN A 380 3.97 35.27 6.45
N SER A 381 4.66 34.33 5.81
CA SER A 381 5.12 33.08 6.44
C SER A 381 6.34 33.26 7.36
N GLY A 382 6.89 34.48 7.48
CA GLY A 382 8.17 34.72 8.15
C GLY A 382 9.35 34.18 7.35
N TYR A 383 9.26 34.24 6.01
CA TYR A 383 10.31 33.80 5.08
C TYR A 383 10.68 32.32 5.21
N TRP A 384 9.65 31.47 5.37
CA TRP A 384 9.76 30.03 5.48
C TRP A 384 8.70 29.34 4.62
N TRP A 385 9.10 28.39 3.80
CA TRP A 385 8.15 27.63 2.99
C TRP A 385 8.35 26.12 3.14
N THR A 386 7.25 25.38 3.11
CA THR A 386 7.22 23.92 3.02
C THR A 386 6.08 23.51 2.10
N GLN A 387 6.36 22.73 1.06
CA GLN A 387 5.34 22.30 0.11
C GLN A 387 5.72 20.95 -0.51
N LYS A 388 4.68 20.21 -0.92
CA LYS A 388 4.81 18.97 -1.69
C LYS A 388 4.84 19.32 -3.17
N PHE A 389 5.81 18.78 -3.88
CA PHE A 389 5.94 18.94 -5.33
C PHE A 389 5.86 17.57 -6.00
N PRO A 390 5.12 17.42 -7.11
CA PRO A 390 5.08 16.17 -7.86
C PRO A 390 6.48 15.86 -8.41
N GLU A 391 6.76 14.59 -8.70
CA GLU A 391 8.11 14.14 -9.09
C GLU A 391 8.68 14.93 -10.28
N ASP A 392 7.86 15.25 -11.28
CA ASP A 392 8.22 15.98 -12.50
C ASP A 392 8.46 17.48 -12.30
N HIS A 393 8.11 18.03 -11.13
CA HIS A 393 8.37 19.43 -10.82
C HIS A 393 9.87 19.70 -10.64
N GLU A 394 10.34 20.88 -11.08
CA GLU A 394 11.76 21.26 -11.05
C GLU A 394 12.43 21.07 -9.68
N LEU A 395 11.75 21.45 -8.60
CA LEU A 395 12.26 21.28 -7.24
C LEU A 395 12.40 19.81 -6.82
N SER A 396 11.47 18.95 -7.22
CA SER A 396 11.55 17.51 -6.96
C SER A 396 12.71 16.90 -7.73
N GLN A 397 12.84 17.23 -9.02
CA GLN A 397 13.95 16.79 -9.86
C GLN A 397 15.31 17.23 -9.31
N LEU A 398 15.41 18.47 -8.83
CA LEU A 398 16.62 18.96 -8.17
C LEU A 398 16.97 18.12 -6.94
N VAL A 399 16.02 17.87 -6.05
CA VAL A 399 16.27 17.10 -4.82
C VAL A 399 16.63 15.65 -5.13
N ILE A 400 15.91 15.01 -6.06
CA ILE A 400 16.13 13.62 -6.47
C ILE A 400 17.51 13.45 -7.11
N LYS A 401 17.96 14.40 -7.93
CA LYS A 401 19.31 14.41 -8.54
C LYS A 401 20.44 14.37 -7.49
N HIS A 402 20.16 14.84 -6.27
CA HIS A 402 21.11 14.93 -5.16
C HIS A 402 21.00 13.79 -4.13
N LYS A 403 20.27 12.73 -4.48
CA LYS A 403 20.13 11.52 -3.67
C LYS A 403 21.49 10.91 -3.32
N ASN A 404 21.78 10.77 -2.02
CA ASN A 404 23.00 10.17 -1.46
C ASN A 404 24.32 10.77 -2.02
N ARG A 405 24.30 12.02 -2.48
CA ARG A 405 25.48 12.75 -2.96
C ARG A 405 26.29 13.32 -1.79
N TRP A 406 26.85 12.42 -0.98
CA TRP A 406 27.67 12.76 0.19
C TRP A 406 28.98 13.46 -0.17
N ASP A 407 29.44 13.31 -1.41
CA ASP A 407 30.60 14.02 -1.98
C ASP A 407 30.45 15.55 -1.96
N LEU A 408 29.23 16.05 -1.73
CA LEU A 408 28.94 17.48 -1.63
C LEU A 408 29.13 18.04 -0.21
N LEU A 409 29.47 17.23 0.79
CA LEU A 409 29.71 17.64 2.19
C LEU A 409 31.20 17.91 2.49
#